data_AF-A0A518ANY6-F1
#
_entry.id   AF-A0A518ANY6-F1
#
_cell.length_a   1.000
_cell.length_b   1.000
_cell.length_c   1.000
_cell.angle_alpha   90.00
_cell.angle_beta   90.00
_cell.angle_gamma   90.00
#
_symmetry.space_group_name_H-M   'P 1'
#
loop_
_entity.id
_entity.type
_entity.pdbx_description
1 polymer ?
#
loop_
_entity_poly.entity_id
_entity_poly.type
_entity_poly.pdbx_seq_one_letter_code
_entity_poly.pdbx_strand_id
1 'polypeptide(L)'
;MTEEMARNLFIAIMMVGGLVWLVALSLALRIGKSPTVAPDFDWEHPDQPHPSEDSGSITVPGNTHDASTRLARAILQANQQFDGVAYRIVERSDRQLLIEKVGSYSQFSPHQHGGAYFSGAEFTFATTRSNQVEVTYQLDFTNFARRQRTIALALILGLGLPVLALAGLLIWNLVIFNPQPGARWQVMQTLQIVHVLWPPFLPIGIYNFGRRSAKIWVENVLASLQIVDLPQTA
;
A
#
# COMPACT_ATOMS: atom_id res chain seq x y z
N MET A 1 40.08 3.51 21.62
CA MET A 1 38.97 2.83 22.30
C MET A 1 39.48 1.55 22.93
N THR A 2 39.14 1.29 24.21
CA THR A 2 39.47 0.00 24.85
C THR A 2 38.67 -1.12 24.21
N GLU A 3 39.14 -2.37 24.31
CA GLU A 3 38.43 -3.54 23.77
C GLU A 3 37.05 -3.69 24.42
N GLU A 4 36.97 -3.55 25.74
CA GLU A 4 35.72 -3.64 26.49
C GLU A 4 34.70 -2.61 26.02
N MET A 5 35.12 -1.35 25.81
CA MET A 5 34.24 -0.30 25.30
C MET A 5 33.78 -0.60 23.87
N ALA A 6 34.67 -1.09 22.99
CA ALA A 6 34.32 -1.50 21.63
C ALA A 6 33.28 -2.64 21.63
N ARG A 7 33.48 -3.64 22.49
CA ARG A 7 32.58 -4.79 22.64
C ARG A 7 31.21 -4.37 23.14
N ASN A 8 31.14 -3.59 24.22
CA ASN A 8 29.88 -3.14 24.79
C ASN A 8 29.09 -2.26 23.80
N LEU A 9 29.78 -1.35 23.11
CA LEU A 9 29.19 -0.52 22.07
C LEU A 9 28.65 -1.37 20.90
N PHE A 10 29.43 -2.32 20.40
CA PHE A 10 28.99 -3.20 19.33
C PHE A 10 27.75 -4.02 19.72
N ILE A 11 27.74 -4.58 20.94
CA ILE A 11 26.59 -5.32 21.47
C ILE A 11 25.35 -4.42 21.49
N ALA A 12 25.47 -3.17 21.97
CA ALA A 12 24.37 -2.21 21.98
C ALA A 12 23.84 -1.94 20.56
N ILE A 13 24.71 -1.72 19.58
CA ILE A 13 24.34 -1.50 18.18
C ILE A 13 23.63 -2.73 17.60
N MET A 14 24.15 -3.93 17.83
CA MET A 14 23.52 -5.17 17.36
C MET A 14 22.15 -5.42 17.99
N MET A 15 21.97 -5.10 19.28
CA MET A 15 20.66 -5.18 19.94
C MET A 15 19.64 -4.23 19.31
N VAL A 16 20.03 -2.97 19.05
CA VAL A 16 19.16 -1.99 18.39
C VAL A 16 18.83 -2.44 16.95
N GLY A 17 19.83 -2.88 16.19
CA GLY A 17 19.63 -3.40 14.83
C GLY A 17 18.69 -4.61 14.80
N GLY A 18 18.85 -5.54 15.74
CA GLY A 18 17.96 -6.68 15.92
C GLY A 18 16.52 -6.27 16.25
N LEU A 19 16.34 -5.28 17.12
CA LEU A 19 15.00 -4.75 17.45
C LEU A 19 14.34 -4.10 16.23
N VAL A 20 15.06 -3.25 15.49
CA VAL A 20 14.56 -2.62 14.25
C VAL A 20 14.18 -3.68 13.23
N TRP A 21 14.99 -4.73 13.07
CA TRP A 21 14.69 -5.85 12.20
C TRP A 21 13.40 -6.59 12.61
N LEU A 22 13.21 -6.86 13.91
CA LEU A 22 12.00 -7.49 14.43
C LEU A 22 10.75 -6.62 14.20
N VAL A 23 10.87 -5.31 14.37
CA VAL A 23 9.77 -4.36 14.07
C VAL A 23 9.43 -4.41 12.59
N ALA A 24 10.43 -4.35 11.71
CA ALA A 24 10.21 -4.42 10.27
C ALA A 24 9.55 -5.75 9.84
N LEU A 25 10.00 -6.87 10.41
CA LEU A 25 9.38 -8.19 10.18
C LEU A 25 7.92 -8.22 10.65
N SER A 26 7.64 -7.70 11.85
CA SER A 26 6.28 -7.60 12.38
C SER A 26 5.37 -6.79 11.46
N LEU A 27 5.84 -5.64 10.98
CA LEU A 27 5.09 -4.80 10.03
C LEU A 27 4.88 -5.51 8.69
N ALA A 28 5.90 -6.17 8.13
CA ALA A 28 5.79 -6.93 6.90
C ALA A 28 4.76 -8.08 7.01
N LEU A 29 4.71 -8.75 8.17
CA LEU A 29 3.72 -9.81 8.45
C LEU A 29 2.28 -9.28 8.61
N ARG A 30 2.12 -7.98 8.88
CA ARG A 30 0.82 -7.29 8.97
C ARG A 30 0.32 -6.78 7.62
N ILE A 31 1.18 -6.68 6.59
CA ILE A 31 0.74 -6.28 5.24
C ILE A 31 -0.35 -7.24 4.75
N GLY A 32 -1.50 -6.69 4.35
CA GLY A 32 -2.65 -7.45 3.86
C GLY A 32 -3.45 -8.17 4.94
N LYS A 33 -3.03 -8.11 6.21
CA LYS A 33 -3.92 -8.42 7.33
C LYS A 33 -4.69 -7.15 7.64
N SER A 34 -5.70 -6.85 6.84
CA SER A 34 -6.75 -5.93 7.31
C SER A 34 -7.20 -6.47 8.66
N PRO A 35 -7.31 -5.64 9.72
CA PRO A 35 -7.81 -6.09 11.00
C PRO A 35 -9.10 -6.84 10.71
N THR A 36 -9.04 -8.16 10.88
CA THR A 36 -10.03 -9.12 10.40
C THR A 36 -11.20 -9.14 11.35
N VAL A 37 -11.65 -7.96 11.76
CA VAL A 37 -13.07 -7.73 11.92
C VAL A 37 -13.50 -7.32 10.52
N ALA A 38 -13.62 -8.31 9.63
CA ALA A 38 -14.65 -8.17 8.63
C ALA A 38 -15.91 -7.85 9.44
N PRO A 39 -16.55 -6.69 9.29
CA PRO A 39 -17.91 -6.62 9.74
C PRO A 39 -18.58 -7.78 9.01
N ASP A 40 -19.10 -8.74 9.78
CA ASP A 40 -20.16 -9.56 9.25
C ASP A 40 -21.10 -8.55 8.61
N PHE A 41 -21.25 -8.61 7.29
CA PHE A 41 -22.05 -7.64 6.56
C PHE A 41 -23.47 -8.02 6.92
N ASP A 42 -23.87 -7.57 8.11
CA ASP A 42 -25.13 -7.89 8.71
C ASP A 42 -26.16 -7.08 7.94
N TRP A 43 -26.72 -7.71 6.92
CA TRP A 43 -27.81 -7.16 6.13
C TRP A 43 -29.01 -6.78 7.01
N GLU A 44 -29.06 -7.23 8.28
CA GLU A 44 -30.09 -6.83 9.25
C GLU A 44 -29.86 -5.41 9.80
N HIS A 45 -28.66 -4.84 9.70
CA HIS A 45 -28.32 -3.48 10.15
C HIS A 45 -27.59 -2.65 9.07
N PRO A 46 -28.28 -2.26 7.97
CA PRO A 46 -27.73 -1.45 6.89
C PRO A 46 -27.28 -0.03 7.29
N ASP A 47 -27.56 0.40 8.51
CA ASP A 47 -27.37 1.79 8.95
C ASP A 47 -26.01 2.07 9.61
N GLN A 48 -25.11 1.07 9.73
CA GLN A 48 -23.77 1.30 10.28
C GLN A 48 -22.67 0.77 9.35
N PRO A 49 -22.36 1.51 8.26
CA PRO A 49 -21.14 1.27 7.51
C PRO A 49 -19.96 1.62 8.41
N HIS A 50 -19.25 0.61 8.92
CA HIS A 50 -17.89 0.83 9.40
C HIS A 50 -17.02 1.08 8.17
N PRO A 51 -16.51 2.30 7.96
CA PRO A 51 -15.67 2.56 6.81
C PRO A 51 -14.39 1.76 7.01
N SER A 52 -14.23 0.69 6.22
CA SER A 52 -12.92 0.12 6.02
C SER A 52 -12.02 1.22 5.46
N GLU A 53 -10.76 1.24 5.84
CA GLU A 53 -9.78 2.24 5.38
C GLU A 53 -9.70 2.30 3.82
N ASP A 54 -10.14 1.21 3.16
CA ASP A 54 -10.18 1.00 1.71
C ASP A 54 -11.55 1.29 1.07
N SER A 55 -12.45 1.95 1.80
CA SER A 55 -13.78 2.33 1.32
C SER A 55 -14.05 3.83 1.49
N GLY A 56 -15.06 4.31 0.77
CA GLY A 56 -15.58 5.67 0.86
C GLY A 56 -16.93 5.79 0.16
N SER A 57 -17.62 6.91 0.37
CA SER A 57 -18.85 7.23 -0.35
C SER A 57 -18.84 8.66 -0.88
N ILE A 58 -19.58 8.89 -1.95
CA ILE A 58 -19.83 10.21 -2.53
C ILE A 58 -21.30 10.28 -2.97
N THR A 59 -21.89 11.46 -2.90
CA THR A 59 -23.21 11.69 -3.47
C THR A 59 -23.09 12.34 -4.85
N VAL A 60 -23.79 11.78 -5.84
CA VAL A 60 -23.87 12.31 -7.20
C VAL A 60 -25.33 12.60 -7.57
N PRO A 61 -25.62 13.68 -8.30
CA PRO A 61 -26.97 13.97 -8.79
C PRO A 61 -27.45 12.93 -9.82
N GLY A 62 -28.76 12.69 -9.88
CA GLY A 62 -29.42 11.85 -10.89
C GLY A 62 -30.04 10.56 -10.35
N ASN A 63 -30.21 9.58 -11.23
CA ASN A 63 -30.66 8.22 -10.89
C ASN A 63 -29.50 7.22 -10.97
N THR A 64 -29.68 6.03 -10.39
CA THR A 64 -28.62 5.04 -10.26
C THR A 64 -28.12 4.50 -11.61
N HIS A 65 -29.02 4.40 -12.60
CA HIS A 65 -28.68 3.97 -13.96
C HIS A 65 -27.72 4.96 -14.64
N ASP A 66 -28.02 6.25 -14.57
CA ASP A 66 -27.17 7.29 -15.16
C ASP A 66 -25.84 7.42 -14.41
N ALA A 67 -25.85 7.29 -13.08
CA ALA A 67 -24.64 7.28 -12.26
C ALA A 67 -23.72 6.10 -12.64
N SER A 68 -24.26 4.88 -12.73
CA SER A 68 -23.47 3.69 -13.10
C SER A 68 -22.91 3.79 -14.52
N THR A 69 -23.70 4.34 -15.45
CA THR A 69 -23.29 4.58 -16.84
C THR A 69 -22.14 5.58 -16.93
N ARG A 70 -22.27 6.72 -16.24
CA ARG A 70 -21.25 7.77 -16.24
C ARG A 70 -19.97 7.29 -15.56
N LEU A 71 -20.07 6.58 -14.44
CA LEU A 71 -18.91 6.01 -13.75
C LEU A 71 -18.17 4.99 -14.63
N ALA A 72 -18.90 4.05 -15.25
CA ALA A 72 -18.30 3.09 -16.18
C ALA A 72 -17.55 3.78 -17.33
N ARG A 73 -18.14 4.84 -17.91
CA ARG A 73 -17.49 5.64 -18.95
C ARG A 73 -16.25 6.38 -18.44
N ALA A 74 -16.33 7.00 -17.26
CA ALA A 74 -15.22 7.72 -16.65
C ALA A 74 -14.03 6.81 -16.36
N ILE A 75 -14.28 5.59 -15.85
CA ILE A 75 -13.24 4.58 -15.64
C ILE A 75 -12.59 4.16 -16.96
N LEU A 76 -13.40 3.88 -18.00
CA LEU A 76 -12.86 3.52 -19.32
C LEU A 76 -12.05 4.65 -19.95
N GLN A 77 -12.48 5.91 -19.80
CA GLN A 77 -11.76 7.07 -20.28
C GLN A 77 -10.46 7.28 -19.51
N ALA A 78 -10.47 7.12 -18.18
CA ALA A 78 -9.26 7.16 -17.37
C ALA A 78 -8.27 6.08 -17.82
N ASN A 79 -8.73 4.88 -18.16
CA ASN A 79 -7.86 3.81 -18.68
C ASN A 79 -7.15 4.17 -19.99
N GLN A 80 -7.79 4.98 -20.84
CA GLN A 80 -7.17 5.43 -22.09
C GLN A 80 -6.08 6.49 -21.87
N GLN A 81 -6.17 7.26 -20.78
CA GLN A 81 -5.17 8.27 -20.43
C GLN A 81 -3.93 7.68 -19.76
N PHE A 82 -4.05 6.48 -19.19
CA PHE A 82 -3.01 5.86 -18.39
C PHE A 82 -2.47 4.62 -19.10
N ASP A 83 -1.29 4.76 -19.71
CA ASP A 83 -0.55 3.63 -20.25
C ASP A 83 -0.27 2.60 -19.14
N GLY A 84 -0.74 1.37 -19.33
CA GLY A 84 -0.29 0.22 -18.54
C GLY A 84 -1.30 -0.37 -17.55
N VAL A 85 -2.48 0.21 -17.32
CA VAL A 85 -3.52 -0.38 -16.47
C VAL A 85 -4.83 -0.52 -17.24
N ALA A 86 -5.26 -1.76 -17.45
CA ALA A 86 -6.56 -2.04 -18.06
C ALA A 86 -7.51 -2.65 -17.02
N TYR A 87 -8.64 -1.99 -16.80
CA TYR A 87 -9.77 -2.61 -16.08
C TYR A 87 -10.83 -3.09 -17.06
N ARG A 88 -11.41 -4.24 -16.73
CA ARG A 88 -12.62 -4.78 -17.35
C ARG A 88 -13.75 -4.62 -16.37
N ILE A 89 -14.88 -4.18 -16.90
CA ILE A 89 -16.15 -4.23 -16.19
C ILE A 89 -16.59 -5.70 -16.19
N VAL A 90 -16.63 -6.31 -15.00
CA VAL A 90 -17.05 -7.70 -14.81
C VAL A 90 -18.57 -7.74 -14.70
N GLU A 91 -19.13 -6.83 -13.92
CA GLU A 91 -20.57 -6.73 -13.68
C GLU A 91 -21.00 -5.28 -13.71
N ARG A 92 -22.17 -5.02 -14.30
CA ARG A 92 -22.83 -3.71 -14.25
C ARG A 92 -24.33 -3.89 -14.17
N SER A 93 -24.90 -3.33 -13.13
CA SER A 93 -26.34 -3.20 -12.90
C SER A 93 -26.65 -1.79 -12.42
N ASP A 94 -27.94 -1.51 -12.15
CA ASP A 94 -28.36 -0.25 -11.55
C ASP A 94 -27.97 -0.12 -10.07
N ARG A 95 -27.50 -1.21 -9.44
CA ARG A 95 -27.13 -1.23 -8.02
C ARG A 95 -25.65 -1.46 -7.79
N GLN A 96 -24.95 -2.01 -8.77
CA GLN A 96 -23.58 -2.44 -8.59
C GLN A 96 -22.77 -2.27 -9.88
N LEU A 97 -21.52 -1.88 -9.74
CA LEU A 97 -20.52 -1.90 -10.80
C LEU A 97 -19.26 -2.56 -10.23
N LEU A 98 -18.88 -3.70 -10.80
CA LEU A 98 -17.67 -4.41 -10.43
C LEU A 98 -16.64 -4.26 -11.53
N ILE A 99 -15.46 -3.76 -11.17
CA ILE A 99 -14.30 -3.70 -12.07
C ILE A 99 -13.19 -4.60 -11.57
N GLU A 100 -12.51 -5.24 -12.51
CA GLU A 100 -11.36 -6.10 -12.26
C GLU A 100 -10.21 -5.69 -13.17
N LYS A 101 -8.99 -5.70 -12.63
CA LYS A 101 -7.77 -5.43 -13.38
C LYS A 101 -7.41 -6.64 -14.25
N VAL A 102 -7.41 -6.47 -15.58
CA VAL A 102 -7.14 -7.56 -16.55
C VAL A 102 -5.65 -7.74 -16.85
N GLY A 103 -4.83 -6.78 -16.45
CA GLY A 103 -3.40 -6.86 -16.68
C GLY A 103 -2.66 -5.59 -16.28
N SER A 104 -1.34 -5.71 -16.24
CA SER A 104 -0.43 -4.57 -16.14
C SER A 104 0.45 -4.61 -17.37
N TYR A 105 0.10 -3.85 -18.42
CA TYR A 105 0.82 -3.90 -19.70
C TYR A 105 2.25 -3.35 -19.60
N SER A 106 2.54 -2.56 -18.56
CA SER A 106 3.91 -2.15 -18.24
C SER A 106 4.28 -2.60 -16.84
N GLN A 107 5.02 -3.69 -16.71
CA GLN A 107 5.68 -4.03 -15.43
C GLN A 107 6.80 -3.04 -15.07
N PHE A 108 7.20 -2.17 -16.02
CA PHE A 108 8.38 -1.31 -15.90
C PHE A 108 8.13 0.18 -16.18
N SER A 109 6.89 0.65 -16.31
CA SER A 109 6.70 2.10 -16.46
C SER A 109 7.01 2.78 -15.11
N PRO A 110 8.00 3.69 -15.05
CA PRO A 110 8.35 4.41 -13.83
C PRO A 110 7.23 5.35 -13.36
N HIS A 111 6.23 5.59 -14.21
CA HIS A 111 5.04 6.38 -13.91
C HIS A 111 3.86 5.45 -13.56
N GLN A 112 3.93 4.79 -12.39
CA GLN A 112 2.78 4.03 -11.90
C GLN A 112 1.66 4.96 -11.44
N HIS A 113 0.55 4.96 -12.17
CA HIS A 113 -0.65 5.73 -11.83
C HIS A 113 -1.38 5.14 -10.62
N GLY A 114 -2.22 5.95 -9.93
CA GLY A 114 -2.95 5.54 -8.73
C GLY A 114 -3.81 4.27 -8.91
N GLY A 115 -4.34 4.02 -10.11
CA GLY A 115 -5.04 2.77 -10.43
C GLY A 115 -4.16 1.51 -10.40
N ALA A 116 -2.83 1.63 -10.45
CA ALA A 116 -1.98 0.44 -10.49
C ALA A 116 -2.02 -0.40 -9.20
N TYR A 117 -2.48 0.16 -8.07
CA TYR A 117 -2.30 -0.41 -6.74
C TYR A 117 -3.43 -1.31 -6.25
N PHE A 118 -4.60 -1.34 -6.91
CA PHE A 118 -5.70 -2.25 -6.54
C PHE A 118 -5.97 -3.28 -7.65
N SER A 119 -6.60 -4.39 -7.27
CA SER A 119 -6.89 -5.55 -8.14
C SER A 119 -8.29 -5.46 -8.72
N GLY A 120 -9.22 -4.89 -7.97
CA GLY A 120 -10.59 -4.64 -8.38
C GLY A 120 -11.21 -3.57 -7.50
N ALA A 121 -12.34 -3.04 -7.95
CA ALA A 121 -13.15 -2.15 -7.16
C ALA A 121 -14.61 -2.51 -7.36
N GLU A 122 -15.34 -2.48 -6.25
CA GLU A 122 -16.78 -2.61 -6.23
C GLU A 122 -17.39 -1.25 -5.94
N PHE A 123 -18.41 -0.88 -6.71
CA PHE A 123 -19.19 0.32 -6.51
C PHE A 123 -20.65 -0.06 -6.31
N THR A 124 -21.26 0.41 -5.24
CA THR A 124 -22.68 0.20 -4.95
C THR A 124 -23.43 1.52 -5.05
N PHE A 125 -24.60 1.48 -5.67
CA PHE A 125 -25.43 2.66 -5.91
C PHE A 125 -26.72 2.56 -5.08
N ALA A 126 -26.95 3.57 -4.24
CA ALA A 126 -28.16 3.68 -3.44
C ALA A 126 -28.86 5.02 -3.72
N THR A 127 -30.16 4.98 -4.05
CA THR A 127 -30.94 6.20 -4.22
C THR A 127 -31.10 6.89 -2.87
N THR A 128 -30.62 8.12 -2.76
CA THR A 128 -30.84 8.99 -1.60
C THR A 128 -32.13 9.79 -1.79
N ARG A 129 -32.66 10.39 -0.71
CA ARG A 129 -33.72 11.39 -0.81
C ARG A 129 -33.22 12.54 -1.70
N SER A 130 -34.06 13.09 -2.59
CA SER A 130 -33.78 14.26 -3.47
C SER A 130 -33.01 14.06 -4.79
N ASN A 131 -33.33 13.05 -5.61
CA ASN A 131 -32.74 12.85 -6.96
C ASN A 131 -31.20 12.82 -6.93
N GLN A 132 -30.69 12.15 -5.90
CA GLN A 132 -29.28 11.96 -5.64
C GLN A 132 -29.03 10.47 -5.46
N VAL A 133 -27.85 10.04 -5.85
CA VAL A 133 -27.35 8.67 -5.70
C VAL A 133 -26.12 8.72 -4.83
N GLU A 134 -26.16 7.98 -3.73
CA GLU A 134 -24.95 7.67 -2.97
C GLU A 134 -24.21 6.54 -3.69
N VAL A 135 -22.94 6.81 -4.01
CA VAL A 135 -22.02 5.86 -4.60
C VAL A 135 -21.00 5.50 -3.53
N THR A 136 -21.11 4.29 -3.00
CA THR A 136 -20.13 3.72 -2.09
C THR A 136 -19.17 2.86 -2.88
N TYR A 137 -17.89 2.91 -2.56
CA TYR A 137 -16.88 2.10 -3.21
C TYR A 137 -16.04 1.31 -2.20
N GLN A 138 -15.55 0.15 -2.64
CA GLN A 138 -14.62 -0.70 -1.93
C GLN A 138 -13.50 -1.15 -2.86
N LEU A 139 -12.25 -1.00 -2.42
CA LEU A 139 -11.07 -1.36 -3.21
C LEU A 139 -10.47 -2.68 -2.75
N ASP A 140 -10.19 -3.58 -3.70
CA ASP A 140 -9.51 -4.85 -3.42
C ASP A 140 -7.99 -4.71 -3.57
N PHE A 141 -7.28 -4.74 -2.44
CA PHE A 141 -5.81 -4.70 -2.39
C PHE A 141 -5.16 -6.08 -2.26
N THR A 142 -5.89 -7.19 -2.36
CA THR A 142 -5.41 -8.54 -2.01
C THR A 142 -4.13 -8.92 -2.76
N ASN A 143 -4.12 -8.79 -4.09
CA ASN A 143 -2.93 -9.16 -4.87
C ASN A 143 -1.74 -8.21 -4.63
N PHE A 144 -2.02 -6.91 -4.48
CA PHE A 144 -0.99 -5.91 -4.20
C PHE A 144 -0.37 -6.14 -2.81
N ALA A 145 -1.18 -6.33 -1.79
CA ALA A 145 -0.75 -6.65 -0.43
C ALA A 145 0.06 -7.95 -0.39
N ARG A 146 -0.42 -9.01 -1.04
CA ARG A 146 0.32 -10.28 -1.14
C ARG A 146 1.69 -10.09 -1.78
N ARG A 147 1.76 -9.35 -2.90
CA ARG A 147 3.04 -9.07 -3.58
C ARG A 147 3.98 -8.27 -2.70
N GLN A 148 3.51 -7.17 -2.10
CA GLN A 148 4.35 -6.33 -1.23
C GLN A 148 4.82 -7.09 0.00
N ARG A 149 3.97 -7.93 0.61
CA ARG A 149 4.34 -8.83 1.70
C ARG A 149 5.43 -9.81 1.28
N THR A 150 5.29 -10.46 0.13
CA THR A 150 6.32 -11.40 -0.37
C THR A 150 7.65 -10.68 -0.60
N ILE A 151 7.64 -9.50 -1.23
CA ILE A 151 8.86 -8.70 -1.45
C ILE A 151 9.48 -8.28 -0.12
N ALA A 152 8.68 -7.78 0.82
CA ALA A 152 9.15 -7.37 2.15
C ALA A 152 9.80 -8.54 2.89
N LEU A 153 9.13 -9.69 2.94
CA LEU A 153 9.66 -10.88 3.61
C LEU A 153 10.93 -11.41 2.92
N ALA A 154 10.98 -11.40 1.58
CA ALA A 154 12.17 -11.78 0.83
C ALA A 154 13.35 -10.86 1.13
N LEU A 155 13.15 -9.55 1.20
CA LEU A 155 14.19 -8.60 1.58
C LEU A 155 14.63 -8.77 3.03
N ILE A 156 13.69 -8.92 3.96
CA ILE A 156 13.99 -9.02 5.40
C ILE A 156 14.71 -10.33 5.74
N LEU A 157 14.18 -11.47 5.27
CA LEU A 157 14.67 -12.80 5.60
C LEU A 157 15.80 -13.25 4.67
N GLY A 158 15.66 -12.97 3.37
CA GLY A 158 16.60 -13.43 2.35
C GLY A 158 17.85 -12.56 2.22
N LEU A 159 17.74 -11.25 2.46
CA LEU A 159 18.88 -10.33 2.35
C LEU A 159 19.28 -9.72 3.70
N GLY A 160 18.32 -9.17 4.45
CA GLY A 160 18.58 -8.44 5.69
C GLY A 160 19.23 -9.29 6.77
N LEU A 161 18.69 -10.48 7.04
CA LEU A 161 19.22 -11.37 8.08
C LEU A 161 20.64 -11.89 7.75
N PRO A 162 20.94 -12.43 6.54
CA PRO A 162 22.30 -12.82 6.18
C PRO A 162 23.31 -11.66 6.24
N VAL A 163 22.92 -10.47 5.75
CA VAL A 163 23.79 -9.29 5.79
C VAL A 163 24.09 -8.87 7.23
N LEU A 164 23.09 -8.85 8.11
CA LEU A 164 23.27 -8.51 9.52
C LEU A 164 24.19 -9.51 10.23
N ALA A 165 24.00 -10.81 10.00
CA ALA A 165 24.83 -11.86 10.58
C ALA A 165 26.28 -11.78 10.09
N LEU A 166 26.48 -11.65 8.76
CA LEU A 166 27.82 -11.58 8.16
C LEU A 166 28.57 -10.31 8.60
N ALA A 167 27.92 -9.15 8.56
CA ALA A 167 28.51 -7.90 9.03
C ALA A 167 28.88 -8.00 10.51
N GLY A 168 27.98 -8.51 11.35
CA GLY A 168 28.23 -8.70 12.77
C GLY A 168 29.43 -9.62 13.03
N LEU A 169 29.53 -10.74 12.30
CA LEU A 169 30.66 -11.66 12.39
C LEU A 169 31.99 -11.01 11.97
N LEU A 170 32.00 -10.25 10.87
CA LEU A 170 33.20 -9.56 10.38
C LEU A 170 33.67 -8.49 11.36
N ILE A 171 32.76 -7.66 11.89
CA ILE A 171 33.10 -6.64 12.88
C ILE A 171 33.63 -7.28 14.17
N TRP A 172 32.99 -8.36 14.63
CA TRP A 172 33.41 -9.08 15.82
C TRP A 172 34.84 -9.60 15.70
N ASN A 173 35.18 -10.26 14.59
CA ASN A 173 36.49 -10.88 14.41
C ASN A 173 37.59 -9.89 13.98
N LEU A 174 37.28 -8.93 13.11
CA LEU A 174 38.31 -8.08 12.49
C LEU A 174 38.52 -6.74 13.22
N VAL A 175 37.49 -6.24 13.91
CA VAL A 175 37.51 -4.89 14.50
C VAL A 175 37.67 -4.95 16.01
N ILE A 176 36.86 -5.74 16.72
CA ILE A 176 36.84 -5.73 18.19
C ILE A 176 38.17 -6.24 18.77
N PHE A 177 38.64 -7.39 18.31
CA PHE A 177 39.89 -8.01 18.78
C PHE A 177 41.15 -7.45 18.11
N ASN A 178 41.03 -6.38 17.31
CA ASN A 178 42.18 -5.79 16.66
C ASN A 178 43.16 -5.22 17.72
N PRO A 179 44.47 -5.52 17.66
CA PRO A 179 45.43 -4.99 18.63
C PRO A 179 45.58 -3.46 18.54
N GLN A 180 45.24 -2.85 17.40
CA GLN A 180 45.36 -1.42 17.18
C GLN A 180 44.10 -0.69 17.69
N PRO A 181 44.21 0.22 18.68
CA PRO A 181 43.06 0.94 19.23
C PRO A 181 42.34 1.84 18.21
N GLY A 182 43.04 2.27 17.15
CA GLY A 182 42.48 3.07 16.06
C GLY A 182 41.54 2.27 15.16
N ALA A 183 41.85 0.99 14.89
CA ALA A 183 40.98 0.12 14.12
C ALA A 183 39.65 -0.12 14.84
N ARG A 184 39.67 -0.28 16.18
CA ARG A 184 38.46 -0.47 16.99
C ARG A 184 37.44 0.65 16.82
N TRP A 185 37.88 1.90 16.58
CA TRP A 185 36.96 3.02 16.33
C TRP A 185 36.07 2.82 15.11
N GLN A 186 36.41 1.91 14.19
CA GLN A 186 35.54 1.52 13.07
C GLN A 186 34.21 0.89 13.53
N VAL A 187 34.09 0.43 14.78
CA VAL A 187 32.79 0.05 15.36
C VAL A 187 31.79 1.20 15.26
N MET A 188 32.20 2.47 15.34
CA MET A 188 31.26 3.59 15.14
C MET A 188 30.74 3.69 13.71
N GLN A 189 31.51 3.24 12.71
CA GLN A 189 31.03 3.22 11.33
C GLN A 189 29.87 2.22 11.16
N THR A 190 29.74 1.27 12.08
CA THR A 190 28.59 0.36 12.12
C THR A 190 27.28 1.09 12.45
N LEU A 191 27.33 2.30 13.03
CA LEU A 191 26.15 3.15 13.15
C LEU A 191 25.61 3.56 11.78
N GLN A 192 26.46 3.65 10.75
CA GLN A 192 26.01 3.92 9.39
C GLN A 192 25.24 2.75 8.78
N ILE A 193 25.32 1.53 9.35
CA ILE A 193 24.49 0.37 9.00
C ILE A 193 23.02 0.64 9.29
N VAL A 194 22.67 1.65 10.10
CA VAL A 194 21.28 2.16 10.19
C VAL A 194 20.71 2.45 8.81
N HIS A 195 21.52 2.97 7.87
CA HIS A 195 21.06 3.16 6.50
C HIS A 195 20.69 1.81 5.89
N VAL A 196 21.50 0.76 6.04
CA VAL A 196 21.18 -0.60 5.54
C VAL A 196 19.89 -1.19 6.15
N LEU A 197 19.37 -0.65 7.25
CA LEU A 197 18.09 -1.07 7.83
C LEU A 197 16.86 -0.46 7.13
N TRP A 198 17.02 0.50 6.23
CA TRP A 198 15.93 1.12 5.46
C TRP A 198 15.17 0.20 4.47
N PRO A 199 15.79 -0.78 3.77
CA PRO A 199 15.13 -1.48 2.67
C PRO A 199 13.90 -2.28 3.10
N PRO A 200 13.86 -2.93 4.28
CA PRO A 200 12.63 -3.52 4.83
C PRO A 200 11.43 -2.58 4.91
N PHE A 201 11.66 -1.28 5.15
CA PHE A 201 10.59 -0.30 5.31
C PHE A 201 10.07 0.22 3.96
N LEU A 202 10.82 0.06 2.87
CA LEU A 202 10.42 0.52 1.55
C LEU A 202 9.13 -0.16 1.04
N PRO A 203 8.99 -1.50 1.04
CA PRO A 203 7.75 -2.15 0.60
C PRO A 203 6.53 -1.75 1.45
N ILE A 204 6.74 -1.52 2.76
CA ILE A 204 5.69 -1.05 3.68
C ILE A 204 5.26 0.37 3.27
N GLY A 205 6.22 1.27 3.03
CA GLY A 205 5.95 2.63 2.55
C GLY A 205 5.24 2.65 1.20
N ILE A 206 5.71 1.84 0.24
CA ILE A 206 5.09 1.70 -1.09
C ILE A 206 3.66 1.15 -0.97
N TYR A 207 3.42 0.20 -0.07
CA TYR A 207 2.08 -0.33 0.17
C TYR A 207 1.12 0.76 0.67
N ASN A 208 1.51 1.52 1.70
CA ASN A 208 0.70 2.59 2.27
C ASN A 208 0.48 3.74 1.28
N PHE A 209 1.53 4.13 0.56
CA PHE A 209 1.44 5.14 -0.49
C PHE A 209 0.52 4.67 -1.63
N GLY A 210 0.63 3.41 -2.04
CA GLY A 210 -0.20 2.81 -3.08
C GLY A 210 -1.68 2.80 -2.73
N ARG A 211 -2.04 2.40 -1.50
CA ARG A 211 -3.42 2.46 -1.00
C ARG A 211 -3.99 3.88 -1.03
N ARG A 212 -3.25 4.84 -0.49
CA ARG A 212 -3.66 6.25 -0.50
C ARG A 212 -3.82 6.79 -1.92
N SER A 213 -2.90 6.45 -2.82
CA SER A 213 -2.94 6.91 -4.22
C SER A 213 -4.11 6.31 -4.99
N ALA A 214 -4.42 5.03 -4.75
CA ALA A 214 -5.60 4.36 -5.31
C ALA A 214 -6.90 5.02 -4.84
N LYS A 215 -7.00 5.31 -3.54
CA LYS A 215 -8.16 6.00 -2.97
C LYS A 215 -8.37 7.37 -3.62
N ILE A 216 -7.34 8.20 -3.66
CA ILE A 216 -7.39 9.54 -4.29
C ILE A 216 -7.78 9.44 -5.77
N TRP A 217 -7.26 8.44 -6.48
CA TRP A 217 -7.63 8.23 -7.88
C TRP A 217 -9.12 7.91 -8.05
N VAL A 218 -9.68 7.01 -7.24
CA VAL A 218 -11.11 6.69 -7.28
C VAL A 218 -11.97 7.89 -6.88
N GLU A 219 -11.59 8.61 -5.83
CA GLU A 219 -12.27 9.83 -5.40
C GLU A 219 -12.28 10.90 -6.50
N ASN A 220 -11.19 11.06 -7.25
CA ASN A 220 -11.13 12.00 -8.37
C ASN A 220 -12.01 11.56 -9.55
N VAL A 221 -12.04 10.26 -9.87
CA VAL A 221 -12.94 9.71 -10.90
C VAL A 221 -14.40 9.96 -10.50
N LEU A 222 -14.73 9.72 -9.23
CA LEU A 222 -16.06 9.95 -8.68
C LEU A 222 -16.43 11.44 -8.64
N ALA A 223 -15.52 12.31 -8.24
CA ALA A 223 -15.71 13.77 -8.24
C ALA A 223 -15.97 14.30 -9.66
N SER A 224 -15.37 13.70 -10.69
CA SER A 224 -15.62 14.08 -12.08
C SER A 224 -17.07 13.90 -12.51
N LEU A 225 -17.82 12.99 -11.86
CA LEU A 225 -19.24 12.77 -12.12
C LEU A 225 -20.11 13.95 -11.69
N GLN A 226 -19.65 14.77 -10.75
CA GLN A 226 -20.36 15.96 -10.29
C GLN A 226 -20.23 17.15 -11.26
N ILE A 227 -19.17 17.17 -12.08
CA ILE A 227 -18.87 18.30 -12.97
C ILE A 227 -19.68 18.23 -14.27
N VAL A 228 -20.02 17.02 -14.74
CA VAL A 228 -20.67 16.79 -16.03
C VAL A 228 -22.09 17.39 -16.12
N ASP A 229 -22.72 17.72 -15.00
CA ASP A 229 -24.10 18.22 -14.95
C ASP A 229 -24.23 19.75 -14.92
N LEU A 230 -23.12 20.49 -15.09
CA LEU A 230 -23.23 21.93 -15.31
C LEU A 230 -23.82 22.18 -16.70
N PRO A 231 -24.94 22.93 -16.81
CA PRO A 231 -25.50 23.28 -18.11
C PRO A 231 -24.41 23.94 -18.93
N GLN A 232 -24.18 23.44 -20.16
CA GLN A 232 -23.30 24.10 -21.11
C GLN A 232 -23.92 25.45 -21.45
N THR A 233 -23.54 26.49 -20.69
CA THR A 233 -23.89 27.86 -21.01
C THR A 233 -23.16 28.21 -22.30
N ALA A 234 -23.91 28.15 -23.40
CA ALA A 234 -23.48 28.54 -24.73
C ALA A 234 -23.22 30.06 -24.81
#